data_AF-A0A6A4GGD9-F1
#
_entry.id   AF-A0A6A4GGD9-F1
#
_cell.length_a   1.000
_cell.length_b   1.000
_cell.length_c   1.000
_cell.angle_alpha   90.00
_cell.angle_beta   90.00
_cell.angle_gamma   90.00
#
_symmetry.space_group_name_H-M   'P 1'
#
loop_
_entity.id
_entity.type
_entity.pdbx_description
1 polymer ?
#
loop_
_entity_poly.entity_id
_entity_poly.type
_entity_poly.pdbx_seq_one_letter_code
_entity_poly.pdbx_strand_id
1 'polypeptide(L)'
;MMKKVNVPYFKDVLIMSTNCDRCRYRDNEVKSGAAISEQGKRMILKVEDSEDLSRDILKSETAGLTIPEIDLVLTHGTFGGRFTTLEEILEQVYEELSEKIFLEIAPRAP
;
A
#
# COMPACT_ATOMS: atom_id res chain seq x y z
N MET A 1 -15.00 10.64 6.49
CA MET A 1 -14.29 11.39 7.55
C MET A 1 -12.90 11.79 7.03
N MET A 2 -12.54 13.07 7.15
CA MET A 2 -11.22 13.59 6.78
C MET A 2 -10.44 13.87 8.06
N LYS A 3 -9.30 13.19 8.25
CA LYS A 3 -8.45 13.37 9.43
C LYS A 3 -7.08 13.85 8.99
N LYS A 4 -6.67 15.01 9.49
CA LYS A 4 -5.27 15.44 9.44
C LYS A 4 -4.50 14.59 10.43
N VAL A 5 -3.51 13.84 9.95
CA VAL A 5 -2.63 13.04 10.79
C VAL A 5 -1.22 13.56 10.61
N ASN A 6 -0.56 13.91 11.71
CA ASN A 6 0.86 14.17 11.70
C ASN A 6 1.56 12.82 11.88
N VAL A 7 2.01 12.23 10.77
CA VAL A 7 2.72 10.96 10.79
C VAL A 7 4.21 11.29 10.87
N PRO A 8 4.95 10.80 11.89
CA PRO A 8 6.39 10.98 11.97
C PRO A 8 7.04 10.64 10.63
N TYR A 9 7.97 11.49 10.18
CA TYR A 9 8.68 11.36 8.90
C TYR A 9 7.89 11.63 7.62
N PHE A 10 6.59 11.91 7.72
CA PHE A 10 5.79 12.46 6.64
C PHE A 10 5.41 13.91 6.97
N LYS A 11 5.36 14.77 5.96
CA LYS A 11 4.72 16.09 6.09
C LYS A 11 3.22 15.88 6.38
N ASP A 12 2.48 16.95 6.65
CA ASP A 12 1.03 16.88 6.89
C ASP A 12 0.32 16.01 5.84
N VAL A 13 -0.23 14.88 6.29
CA VAL A 13 -0.97 13.94 5.46
C VAL A 13 -2.44 13.97 5.83
N LEU A 14 -3.25 13.93 4.78
CA LEU A 14 -4.70 13.94 4.82
C LEU A 14 -5.17 12.52 4.57
N ILE A 15 -5.67 11.87 5.61
CA ILE A 15 -6.32 10.57 5.48
C ILE A 15 -7.80 10.84 5.24
N MET A 16 -8.28 10.50 4.05
CA MET A 16 -9.67 10.54 3.64
C MET A 16 -10.24 9.14 3.72
N SER A 17 -11.06 8.89 4.74
CA SER A 17 -11.80 7.62 4.88
C SER A 17 -13.25 7.84 4.48
N THR A 18 -13.66 7.30 3.34
CA THR A 18 -15.04 7.30 2.89
C THR A 18 -15.67 5.97 3.31
N ASN A 19 -16.72 6.02 4.10
CA ASN A 19 -17.54 4.86 4.42
C ASN A 19 -19.00 5.25 4.18
N CYS A 20 -19.64 4.60 3.20
CA CYS A 20 -21.01 4.89 2.82
C CYS A 20 -21.97 3.83 3.37
N ASP A 21 -22.79 4.20 4.35
CA ASP A 21 -23.75 3.29 4.98
C ASP A 21 -24.85 2.79 4.01
N ARG A 22 -25.09 3.50 2.90
CA ARG A 22 -26.13 3.12 1.91
C ARG A 22 -25.65 2.10 0.89
N CYS A 23 -24.44 2.27 0.34
CA CYS A 23 -23.91 1.39 -0.71
C CYS A 23 -22.74 0.50 -0.26
N ARG A 24 -22.33 0.58 1.02
CA ARG A 24 -21.17 -0.10 1.60
C ARG A 24 -19.83 0.19 0.93
N TYR A 25 -19.75 1.27 0.15
CA TYR A 25 -18.49 1.72 -0.42
C TYR A 25 -17.56 2.17 0.71
N ARG A 26 -16.36 1.60 0.74
CA ARG A 26 -15.32 1.92 1.70
C ARG A 26 -14.03 2.23 0.95
N ASP A 27 -13.44 3.39 1.22
CA ASP A 27 -12.19 3.84 0.62
C ASP A 27 -11.35 4.60 1.65
N ASN A 28 -10.04 4.41 1.60
CA ASN A 28 -9.08 5.05 2.49
C ASN A 28 -7.95 5.62 1.63
N GLU A 29 -8.06 6.90 1.30
CA GLU A 29 -7.11 7.61 0.46
C GLU A 29 -6.19 8.46 1.32
N VAL A 30 -4.89 8.43 1.04
CA VAL A 30 -3.91 9.30 1.69
C VAL A 30 -3.38 10.32 0.72
N LYS A 31 -3.70 11.59 0.98
CA LYS A 31 -3.21 12.73 0.21
C LYS A 31 -2.11 13.46 0.96
N SER A 32 -1.06 13.85 0.25
CA SER A 32 -0.07 14.78 0.80
C SER A 32 -0.69 16.17 0.87
N GLY A 33 -0.84 16.72 2.07
CA GLY A 33 -1.37 18.07 2.29
C GLY A 33 -0.32 19.17 2.12
N ALA A 34 0.94 18.80 1.90
CA ALA A 34 2.08 19.70 1.78
C ALA A 34 2.77 19.55 0.42
N ALA A 35 3.59 20.55 0.06
CA ALA A 35 4.43 20.50 -1.13
C ALA A 35 5.35 19.27 -1.12
N ILE A 36 5.60 18.74 -2.32
CA ILE A 36 6.55 17.63 -2.56
C ILE A 36 7.86 17.94 -1.81
N SER A 37 8.42 16.92 -1.15
CA SER A 37 9.71 17.07 -0.48
C SER A 37 10.81 17.41 -1.51
N GLU A 38 11.76 18.25 -1.14
CA GLU A 38 12.88 18.61 -2.05
C GLU A 38 13.72 17.39 -2.44
N GLN A 39 13.74 16.37 -1.58
CA GLN A 39 14.46 15.13 -1.78
C GLN A 39 13.52 13.93 -1.72
N GLY A 40 13.78 12.95 -2.59
CA GLY A 40 13.21 11.61 -2.49
C GLY A 40 13.74 10.89 -1.24
N LYS A 41 12.94 9.97 -0.70
CA LYS A 41 13.31 9.19 0.48
C LYS A 41 13.35 7.71 0.14
N ARG A 42 14.41 7.03 0.56
CA ARG A 42 14.55 5.57 0.48
C ARG A 42 14.57 5.01 1.90
N MET A 43 13.66 4.08 2.20
CA MET A 43 13.59 3.37 3.48
C MET A 43 13.89 1.90 3.22
N ILE A 44 14.79 1.33 4.02
CA ILE A 44 15.18 -0.08 3.94
C ILE A 44 14.90 -0.67 5.31
N LEU A 45 14.11 -1.75 5.34
CA LEU A 45 13.83 -2.52 6.53
C LEU A 45 14.31 -3.94 6.29
N LYS A 46 15.07 -4.47 7.24
CA LYS A 46 15.34 -5.90 7.34
C LYS A 46 14.32 -6.47 8.31
N VAL A 47 13.50 -7.41 7.85
CA VAL A 47 12.48 -8.07 8.66
C VAL A 47 13.15 -9.22 9.42
N GLU A 48 13.09 -9.21 10.75
CA GLU A 48 13.71 -10.23 11.61
C GLU A 48 12.69 -11.03 12.42
N ASP A 49 11.54 -10.43 12.74
CA ASP A 49 10.47 -11.07 13.52
C ASP A 49 9.05 -10.77 12.98
N SER A 50 8.04 -11.33 13.64
CA SER A 50 6.63 -11.09 13.28
C SER A 50 6.14 -9.70 13.66
N GLU A 51 6.75 -9.03 14.65
CA GLU A 51 6.36 -7.66 15.03
C GLU A 51 6.73 -6.67 13.92
N ASP A 52 7.82 -6.94 13.20
CA ASP A 52 8.19 -6.19 11.99
C ASP A 52 7.09 -6.22 10.93
N LEU A 53 6.38 -7.35 10.77
CA LEU A 53 5.27 -7.47 9.81
C LEU A 53 4.05 -6.61 10.20
N SER A 54 3.87 -6.35 11.49
CA SER A 54 2.81 -5.49 12.00
C SER A 54 3.12 -4.00 11.92
N ARG A 55 4.28 -3.59 11.37
CA ARG A 55 4.62 -2.17 11.24
C ARG A 55 3.74 -1.48 10.21
N ASP A 56 3.26 -0.30 10.59
CA ASP A 56 2.50 0.59 9.72
C ASP A 56 3.38 1.12 8.57
N ILE A 57 2.86 0.99 7.34
CA ILE A 57 3.38 1.57 6.11
C ILE A 57 2.40 2.62 5.61
N LEU A 58 2.96 3.79 5.32
CA LEU A 58 2.33 4.76 4.44
C LEU A 58 3.04 4.77 3.08
N LYS A 59 2.40 4.20 2.05
CA LYS A 59 2.95 4.13 0.70
C LYS A 59 2.33 5.23 -0.16
N SER A 60 3.14 6.18 -0.64
CA SER A 60 2.67 7.19 -1.60
C SER A 60 2.42 6.58 -2.98
N GLU A 61 1.65 7.27 -3.82
CA GLU A 61 1.48 6.87 -5.22
C GLU A 61 2.81 6.86 -6.00
N THR A 62 3.71 7.77 -5.65
CA THR A 62 5.02 7.91 -6.26
C THR A 62 6.11 7.04 -5.65
N ALA A 63 5.77 6.14 -4.71
CA ALA A 63 6.74 5.22 -4.09
C ALA A 63 6.68 3.85 -4.76
N GLY A 64 7.85 3.25 -4.99
CA GLY A 64 8.02 1.83 -5.28
C GLY A 64 8.28 1.03 -4.01
N LEU A 65 8.08 -0.29 -4.07
CA LEU A 65 8.45 -1.25 -3.03
C LEU A 65 9.20 -2.41 -3.68
N THR A 66 10.28 -2.86 -3.06
CA THR A 66 11.11 -3.96 -3.58
C THR A 66 11.47 -4.90 -2.45
N ILE A 67 11.33 -6.21 -2.70
CA ILE A 67 11.78 -7.28 -1.80
C ILE A 67 12.78 -8.15 -2.58
N PRO A 68 14.09 -7.93 -2.38
CA PRO A 68 15.12 -8.58 -3.19
C PRO A 68 15.19 -10.09 -3.01
N GLU A 69 14.79 -10.63 -1.86
CA GLU A 69 14.86 -12.06 -1.56
C GLU A 69 13.90 -12.91 -2.39
N ILE A 70 12.82 -12.30 -2.89
CA ILE A 70 11.78 -12.95 -3.70
C ILE A 70 11.61 -12.28 -5.08
N ASP A 71 12.56 -11.43 -5.48
CA ASP A 71 12.53 -10.65 -6.72
C ASP A 71 11.22 -9.89 -6.96
N LEU A 72 10.55 -9.45 -5.88
CA LEU A 72 9.31 -8.71 -5.97
C LEU A 72 9.59 -7.22 -6.19
N VAL A 73 9.04 -6.65 -7.27
CA VAL A 73 9.12 -5.23 -7.58
C VAL A 73 7.71 -4.67 -7.79
N LEU A 74 7.28 -3.81 -6.87
CA LEU A 74 6.07 -3.01 -7.02
C LEU A 74 6.46 -1.61 -7.51
N THR A 75 5.98 -1.26 -8.69
CA THR A 75 6.24 0.04 -9.30
C THR A 75 5.39 1.14 -8.69
N HIS A 76 5.67 2.39 -9.08
CA HIS A 76 4.82 3.54 -8.76
C HIS A 76 3.36 3.29 -9.17
N GLY A 77 2.41 3.80 -8.39
CA GLY A 77 0.97 3.59 -8.58
C GLY A 77 0.47 2.24 -8.04
N THR A 78 1.24 1.17 -8.17
CA THR A 78 0.88 -0.17 -7.67
C THR A 78 0.78 -0.14 -6.16
N PHE A 79 -0.41 -0.40 -5.64
CA PHE A 79 -0.71 -0.27 -4.22
C PHE A 79 -0.32 1.09 -3.58
N GLY A 80 -0.33 2.16 -4.35
CA GLY A 80 -0.03 3.52 -3.87
C GLY A 80 -1.17 4.17 -3.08
N GLY A 81 -0.87 5.29 -2.42
CA GLY A 81 -1.86 6.18 -1.80
C GLY A 81 -2.54 5.64 -0.54
N ARG A 82 -1.98 4.61 0.10
CA ARG A 82 -2.63 3.88 1.20
C ARG A 82 -1.82 3.87 2.48
N PHE A 83 -2.52 3.75 3.59
CA PHE A 83 -1.99 3.40 4.90
C PHE A 83 -2.40 1.96 5.23
N THR A 84 -1.44 1.10 5.52
CA THR A 84 -1.60 -0.37 5.71
C THR A 84 -0.44 -0.90 6.54
N THR A 85 -0.34 -2.19 6.81
CA THR A 85 0.84 -2.82 7.44
C THR A 85 1.71 -3.55 6.41
N LEU A 86 2.91 -4.00 6.82
CA LEU A 86 3.75 -4.87 5.99
C LEU A 86 3.06 -6.18 5.64
N GLU A 87 2.43 -6.81 6.61
CA GLU A 87 1.67 -8.06 6.43
C GLU A 87 0.53 -7.89 5.42
N GLU A 88 -0.32 -6.89 5.62
CA GLU A 88 -1.49 -6.66 4.75
C GLU A 88 -1.07 -6.39 3.29
N ILE A 89 0.01 -5.65 3.07
CA ILE A 89 0.47 -5.36 1.71
C ILE A 89 0.97 -6.62 1.01
N LEU A 90 1.62 -7.53 1.76
CA LEU A 90 2.11 -8.80 1.23
C LEU A 90 0.97 -9.76 0.93
N GLU A 91 -0.04 -9.81 1.81
CA GLU A 91 -1.24 -10.62 1.61
C GLU A 91 -2.01 -10.16 0.37
N GLN A 92 -2.19 -8.85 0.19
CA GLN A 92 -2.83 -8.30 -1.01
C GLN A 92 -2.05 -8.59 -2.29
N VAL A 93 -0.72 -8.54 -2.25
CA VAL A 93 0.12 -8.95 -3.39
C VAL A 93 -0.10 -10.42 -3.71
N TYR A 94 -0.14 -11.28 -2.69
CA TYR A 94 -0.38 -12.70 -2.86
C TYR A 94 -1.77 -12.98 -3.45
N GLU A 95 -2.82 -12.34 -2.91
CA GLU A 95 -4.19 -12.45 -3.41
C GLU A 95 -4.28 -12.05 -4.88
N GLU A 96 -3.78 -10.86 -5.25
CA GLU A 96 -3.82 -10.38 -6.64
C GLU A 96 -3.08 -11.31 -7.61
N LEU A 97 -1.93 -11.86 -7.19
CA LEU A 97 -1.19 -12.81 -8.01
C LEU A 97 -1.94 -14.15 -8.12
N SER A 98 -2.51 -14.64 -7.02
CA SER A 98 -3.26 -15.89 -7.00
C SER A 98 -4.49 -15.83 -7.90
N GLU A 99 -5.28 -14.76 -7.83
CA GLU A 99 -6.47 -14.57 -8.66
C GLU A 99 -6.13 -14.51 -10.15
N LYS A 100 -5.06 -13.78 -10.51
CA LYS A 100 -4.61 -13.66 -11.90
C LYS A 100 -4.12 -14.99 -12.45
N ILE A 101 -3.44 -15.79 -11.63
CA ILE A 101 -2.97 -17.13 -12.02
C ILE A 101 -4.16 -18.06 -12.34
N PHE A 102 -5.25 -18.00 -11.56
CA PHE A 102 -6.44 -18.81 -11.86
C PHE A 102 -7.12 -18.47 -13.19
N LEU A 103 -7.04 -17.21 -13.64
CA LEU A 103 -7.59 -16.79 -14.94
C LEU A 103 -6.78 -17.33 -16.13
N GLU A 104 -5.47 -17.56 -15.96
CA GLU A 104 -4.62 -18.10 -17.04
C GLU A 104 -4.62 -19.64 -17.10
N ILE A 105 -4.88 -20.33 -15.99
CA ILE A 105 -4.92 -21.80 -15.91
C ILE A 105 -6.33 -22.36 -16.11
N ALA A 106 -7.39 -21.54 -16.02
CA ALA A 106 -8.73 -21.99 -16.35
C ALA A 106 -8.76 -22.50 -17.81
N PRO A 107 -9.13 -23.78 -18.05
CA PRO A 107 -9.22 -24.27 -19.42
C PRO A 107 -10.21 -23.36 -20.16
N ARG A 108 -9.74 -22.75 -21.27
CA ARG A 108 -10.64 -22.05 -22.20
C ARG A 108 -11.76 -23.05 -22.52
N ALA A 109 -12.95 -22.78 -22.00
CA ALA A 109 -14.11 -23.58 -22.32
C ALA A 109 -14.28 -23.57 -23.85
N PRO A 110 -14.62 -24.73 -24.46
CA PRO A 110 -14.77 -24.86 -25.91
C PRO A 110 -15.87 -23.96 -26.48
#